data_AF-A0A916BWT1-F1
#
_entry.id   AF-A0A916BWT1-F1
#
_cell.length_a   1.000
_cell.length_b   1.000
_cell.length_c   1.000
_cell.angle_alpha   90.00
_cell.angle_beta   90.00
_cell.angle_gamma   90.00
#
_symmetry.space_group_name_H-M   'P 1'
#
loop_
_entity.id
_entity.type
_entity.pdbx_description
1 polymer ?
#
loop_
_entity_poly.entity_id
_entity_poly.type
_entity_poly.pdbx_seq_one_letter_code
_entity_poly.pdbx_strand_id
1 'polypeptide(L)'
;MTLYNIAEIQFMCNRLAESEETYHQLFQLAQNLGHKPMLSTAYCGLADIALARGDLHTALQHALQAQQIAEETGNRIEQSGVAYRLLGDVWLRLEEAERAAEFYEQSLPLLEQHRLDEDIAKARAGLKVAKRKRG
;
A
#
# COMPACT_ATOMS: atom_id res chain seq x y z
N MET A 1 -2.41 17.55 13.14
CA MET A 1 -2.36 16.11 12.78
C MET A 1 -3.13 15.95 11.47
N THR A 2 -2.53 15.39 10.43
CA THR A 2 -3.19 15.21 9.12
C THR A 2 -4.17 14.03 9.18
N LEU A 3 -5.16 13.98 8.27
CA LEU A 3 -6.09 12.85 8.15
C LEU A 3 -5.35 11.52 7.96
N TYR A 4 -4.28 11.53 7.14
CA TYR A 4 -3.39 10.38 6.97
C TYR A 4 -2.81 9.88 8.30
N ASN A 5 -2.18 10.75 9.09
CA ASN A 5 -1.57 10.33 10.36
C ASN A 5 -2.62 9.79 11.36
N ILE A 6 -3.85 10.31 11.32
CA ILE A 6 -4.96 9.79 12.15
C ILE A 6 -5.31 8.36 11.72
N ALA A 7 -5.50 8.16 10.41
CA ALA A 7 -5.86 6.86 9.86
C ALA A 7 -4.80 5.79 10.12
N GLU A 8 -3.51 6.14 9.98
CA GLU A 8 -2.38 5.27 10.30
C GLU A 8 -2.37 4.88 11.79
N ILE A 9 -2.55 5.84 12.71
CA ILE A 9 -2.59 5.53 14.14
C ILE A 9 -3.78 4.62 14.48
N GLN A 10 -4.94 4.86 13.89
CA GLN A 10 -6.12 4.01 14.04
C GLN A 10 -5.86 2.60 13.51
N PHE A 11 -5.22 2.47 12.34
CA PHE A 11 -4.84 1.19 11.75
C PHE A 11 -3.89 0.41 12.67
N MET A 12 -2.83 1.05 13.16
CA MET A 12 -1.86 0.47 14.09
C MET A 12 -2.49 0.07 15.43
N CYS A 13 -3.54 0.77 15.85
CA CYS A 13 -4.34 0.43 17.02
C CYS A 13 -5.44 -0.62 16.73
N ASN A 14 -5.43 -1.26 15.55
CA ASN A 14 -6.42 -2.22 15.08
C ASN A 14 -7.88 -1.70 15.05
N ARG A 15 -8.05 -0.38 14.94
CA ARG A 15 -9.35 0.29 14.79
C ARG A 15 -9.69 0.43 13.32
N LEU A 16 -9.85 -0.71 12.63
CA LEU A 16 -9.95 -0.78 11.18
C LEU A 16 -11.15 0.00 10.61
N ALA A 17 -12.28 0.03 11.30
CA ALA A 17 -13.47 0.78 10.85
C ALA A 17 -13.25 2.31 10.91
N GLU A 18 -12.68 2.82 12.00
CA GLU A 18 -12.36 4.24 12.14
C GLU A 18 -11.27 4.67 11.14
N SER A 19 -10.28 3.81 10.93
CA SER A 19 -9.22 4.01 9.94
C SER A 19 -9.79 4.10 8.52
N GLU A 20 -10.69 3.19 8.15
CA GLU A 20 -11.36 3.18 6.85
C GLU A 20 -12.18 4.45 6.61
N GLU A 21 -12.97 4.87 7.61
CA GLU A 21 -13.72 6.12 7.53
C GLU A 21 -12.79 7.31 7.30
N THR A 22 -11.67 7.35 8.00
CA THR A 22 -10.69 8.44 7.88
C THR A 22 -9.98 8.43 6.52
N TYR A 23 -9.63 7.26 5.96
CA TYR A 23 -9.11 7.18 4.59
C TYR A 23 -10.16 7.54 3.54
N HIS A 24 -11.44 7.23 3.76
CA HIS A 24 -12.51 7.71 2.88
C HIS A 24 -12.66 9.24 2.94
N GLN A 25 -12.52 9.85 4.12
CA GLN A 25 -12.48 11.31 4.23
C GLN A 25 -11.26 11.90 3.49
N LEU A 26 -10.09 11.28 3.63
CA LEU A 26 -8.87 11.66 2.90
C LEU A 26 -9.08 11.53 1.39
N PHE A 27 -9.72 10.45 0.93
CA PHE A 27 -10.04 10.22 -0.47
C PHE A 27 -10.95 11.32 -1.04
N GLN A 28 -12.06 11.63 -0.35
CA GLN A 28 -13.00 12.66 -0.77
C GLN A 28 -12.32 14.03 -0.83
N LEU A 29 -11.50 14.35 0.16
CA LEU A 29 -10.70 15.58 0.17
C LEU A 29 -9.73 15.63 -1.01
N ALA A 30 -8.99 14.53 -1.26
CA ALA A 30 -8.04 14.45 -2.36
C ALA A 30 -8.72 14.62 -3.73
N GLN A 31 -9.91 14.02 -3.91
CA GLN A 31 -10.70 14.20 -5.13
C GLN A 31 -11.16 15.64 -5.31
N ASN A 32 -11.72 16.26 -4.27
CA ASN A 32 -12.20 17.64 -4.33
C ASN A 32 -11.08 18.63 -4.64
N LEU A 33 -9.86 18.34 -4.19
CA LEU A 33 -8.68 19.17 -4.44
C LEU A 33 -7.95 18.80 -5.74
N GLY A 34 -8.33 17.72 -6.44
CA GLY A 34 -7.57 17.19 -7.58
C GLY A 34 -6.15 16.73 -7.21
N HIS A 35 -5.89 16.44 -5.93
CA HIS A 35 -4.55 16.20 -5.41
C HIS A 35 -4.16 14.71 -5.55
N LYS A 36 -3.72 14.32 -6.76
CA LYS A 36 -3.36 12.94 -7.12
C LYS A 36 -2.47 12.20 -6.10
N PRO A 37 -1.39 12.80 -5.54
CA PRO A 37 -0.58 12.11 -4.52
C PRO A 37 -1.38 11.66 -3.29
N MET A 38 -2.29 12.52 -2.82
CA MET A 38 -3.10 12.24 -1.64
C MET A 38 -4.15 11.18 -1.94
N LEU A 39 -4.63 11.13 -3.19
CA LEU A 39 -5.53 10.10 -3.66
C LEU A 39 -4.84 8.73 -3.68
N SER A 40 -3.58 8.67 -4.15
CA SER A 40 -2.75 7.45 -4.08
C SER A 40 -2.55 7.00 -2.63
N THR A 41 -2.25 7.92 -1.70
CA THR A 41 -2.16 7.61 -0.26
C THR A 41 -3.44 7.00 0.28
N ALA A 42 -4.60 7.59 -0.04
CA ALA A 42 -5.89 7.07 0.42
C ALA A 42 -6.15 5.65 -0.11
N TYR A 43 -5.83 5.38 -1.37
CA TYR A 43 -5.93 4.03 -1.93
C TYR A 43 -4.99 3.03 -1.25
N CYS A 44 -3.75 3.39 -0.94
CA CYS A 44 -2.84 2.51 -0.19
C CYS A 44 -3.42 2.14 1.19
N GLY A 45 -3.95 3.11 1.93
CA GLY A 45 -4.56 2.86 3.23
C GLY A 45 -5.79 1.94 3.16
N LEU A 46 -6.66 2.17 2.18
CA LEU A 46 -7.81 1.30 1.94
C LEU A 46 -7.39 -0.12 1.51
N ALA A 47 -6.29 -0.27 0.77
CA ALA A 47 -5.72 -1.57 0.42
C ALA A 47 -5.16 -2.31 1.65
N ASP A 48 -4.44 -1.64 2.54
CA ASP A 48 -3.95 -2.23 3.81
C ASP A 48 -5.12 -2.69 4.70
N ILE A 49 -6.21 -1.92 4.77
CA ILE A 49 -7.42 -2.31 5.51
C ILE A 49 -8.08 -3.53 4.89
N ALA A 50 -8.22 -3.56 3.55
CA ALA A 50 -8.77 -4.71 2.84
C ALA A 50 -7.91 -5.97 3.05
N LEU A 51 -6.58 -5.83 3.03
CA LEU A 51 -5.65 -6.90 3.40
C LEU A 51 -5.88 -7.36 4.84
N ALA A 52 -5.97 -6.44 5.80
CA ALA A 52 -6.21 -6.79 7.21
C ALA A 52 -7.52 -7.56 7.41
N ARG A 53 -8.55 -7.28 6.60
CA ARG A 53 -9.84 -8.00 6.59
C ARG A 53 -9.83 -9.30 5.78
N GLY A 54 -8.80 -9.52 4.97
CA GLY A 54 -8.71 -10.66 4.07
C GLY A 54 -9.48 -10.54 2.76
N ASP A 55 -9.97 -9.35 2.44
CA ASP A 55 -10.57 -9.06 1.13
C ASP A 55 -9.46 -8.77 0.11
N LEU A 56 -8.92 -9.85 -0.47
CA LEU A 56 -7.83 -9.77 -1.44
C LEU A 56 -8.25 -9.09 -2.74
N HIS A 57 -9.53 -9.18 -3.11
CA HIS A 57 -10.02 -8.58 -4.36
C HIS A 57 -10.03 -7.05 -4.25
N THR A 58 -10.62 -6.53 -3.17
CA THR A 58 -10.66 -5.09 -2.91
C THR A 58 -9.26 -4.53 -2.67
N ALA A 59 -8.40 -5.27 -1.95
CA ALA A 59 -7.00 -4.90 -1.76
C ALA A 59 -6.25 -4.76 -3.10
N LEU A 60 -6.42 -5.72 -4.01
CA LEU A 60 -5.80 -5.69 -5.33
C LEU A 60 -6.25 -4.46 -6.12
N GLN A 61 -7.56 -4.19 -6.16
CA GLN A 61 -8.12 -3.05 -6.88
C GLN A 61 -7.54 -1.72 -6.36
N HIS A 62 -7.54 -1.52 -5.05
CA HIS A 62 -7.01 -0.30 -4.45
C HIS A 62 -5.50 -0.15 -4.65
N ALA A 63 -4.73 -1.22 -4.49
CA ALA A 63 -3.28 -1.19 -4.72
C ALA A 63 -2.92 -0.86 -6.18
N LEU A 64 -3.67 -1.42 -7.16
CA LEU A 64 -3.49 -1.09 -8.58
C LEU A 64 -3.86 0.36 -8.89
N GLN A 65 -4.94 0.89 -8.31
CA GLN A 65 -5.29 2.31 -8.46
C GLN A 65 -4.22 3.23 -7.87
N ALA A 66 -3.67 2.88 -6.70
CA ALA A 66 -2.58 3.63 -6.07
C ALA A 66 -1.32 3.63 -6.95
N GLN A 67 -0.96 2.46 -7.51
CA GLN A 67 0.17 2.30 -8.44
C GLN A 67 -0.02 3.16 -9.69
N GLN A 68 -1.19 3.06 -10.36
CA GLN A 68 -1.47 3.80 -11.58
C GLN A 68 -1.33 5.32 -11.35
N ILE A 69 -1.90 5.83 -10.26
CA ILE A 69 -1.81 7.26 -9.94
C ILE A 69 -0.36 7.67 -9.66
N ALA A 70 0.41 6.83 -8.97
CA ALA A 70 1.81 7.09 -8.70
C ALA A 70 2.62 7.18 -10.01
N GLU A 71 2.40 6.26 -10.95
CA GLU A 71 3.04 6.27 -12.27
C GLU A 71 2.65 7.49 -13.10
N GLU A 72 1.37 7.87 -13.12
CA GLU A 72 0.87 9.04 -13.86
C GLU A 72 1.45 10.37 -13.39
N THR A 73 1.74 10.50 -12.09
CA THR A 73 2.23 11.76 -11.53
C THR A 73 3.71 12.00 -11.80
N GLY A 74 4.44 11.01 -12.35
CA GLY A 74 5.87 11.09 -12.69
C GLY A 74 6.79 11.40 -11.51
N ASN A 75 6.22 11.57 -10.32
CA ASN A 75 6.89 11.95 -9.11
C ASN A 75 7.04 10.66 -8.31
N ARG A 76 8.29 10.27 -8.07
CA ARG A 76 8.65 9.15 -7.19
C ARG A 76 8.27 9.53 -5.78
N ILE A 77 7.00 9.40 -5.44
CA ILE A 77 6.53 9.67 -4.10
C ILE A 77 6.77 8.41 -3.27
N GLU A 78 6.98 8.62 -1.99
CA GLU A 78 6.91 7.65 -0.90
C GLU A 78 5.87 6.53 -1.16
N GLN A 79 4.69 6.88 -1.69
CA GLN A 79 3.58 5.95 -1.89
C GLN A 79 3.74 4.96 -3.05
N SER A 80 4.61 5.22 -4.03
CA SER A 80 4.81 4.27 -5.14
C SER A 80 5.41 2.97 -4.62
N GLY A 81 6.41 3.05 -3.73
CA GLY A 81 6.97 1.89 -3.06
C GLY A 81 5.95 1.14 -2.20
N VAL A 82 5.07 1.86 -1.50
CA VAL A 82 4.01 1.25 -0.68
C VAL A 82 2.99 0.50 -1.55
N ALA A 83 2.57 1.09 -2.68
CA ALA A 83 1.66 0.42 -3.61
C ALA A 83 2.26 -0.88 -4.17
N TYR A 84 3.53 -0.88 -4.57
CA TYR A 84 4.20 -2.12 -5.02
C TYR A 84 4.34 -3.14 -3.89
N ARG A 85 4.64 -2.72 -2.65
CA ARG A 85 4.64 -3.64 -1.48
C ARG A 85 3.27 -4.29 -1.31
N LEU A 86 2.21 -3.49 -1.32
CA LEU A 86 0.83 -3.95 -1.16
C LEU A 86 0.44 -4.97 -2.22
N LEU A 87 0.82 -4.73 -3.48
CA LEU A 87 0.64 -5.71 -4.55
C LEU A 87 1.41 -7.00 -4.24
N GLY A 88 2.65 -6.89 -3.76
CA GLY A 88 3.43 -8.04 -3.29
C GLY A 88 2.69 -8.84 -2.20
N ASP A 89 2.13 -8.17 -1.20
CA ASP A 89 1.36 -8.79 -0.12
C ASP A 89 0.09 -9.49 -0.64
N VAL A 90 -0.63 -8.84 -1.56
CA VAL A 90 -1.81 -9.43 -2.20
C VAL A 90 -1.43 -10.69 -2.98
N TRP A 91 -0.42 -10.63 -3.85
CA TRP A 91 0.00 -11.79 -4.66
C TRP A 91 0.55 -12.92 -3.79
N LEU A 92 1.26 -12.60 -2.70
CA LEU A 92 1.76 -13.61 -1.78
C LEU A 92 0.62 -14.37 -1.11
N ARG A 93 -0.48 -13.68 -0.78
CA ARG A 93 -1.69 -14.29 -0.19
C ARG A 93 -2.56 -15.03 -1.22
N LEU A 94 -2.43 -14.69 -2.49
CA LEU A 94 -3.00 -15.44 -3.62
C LEU A 94 -2.14 -16.66 -4.01
N GLU A 95 -1.06 -16.93 -3.28
CA GLU A 95 -0.11 -18.03 -3.54
C GLU A 95 0.71 -17.89 -4.83
N GLU A 96 0.71 -16.70 -5.44
CA GLU A 96 1.50 -16.35 -6.62
C GLU A 96 2.88 -15.82 -6.19
N ALA A 97 3.74 -16.71 -5.71
CA ALA A 97 5.01 -16.35 -5.07
C ALA A 97 5.99 -15.62 -6.01
N GLU A 98 6.04 -15.99 -7.29
CA GLU A 98 6.88 -15.35 -8.29
C GLU A 98 6.50 -13.89 -8.49
N ARG A 99 5.20 -13.63 -8.71
CA ARG A 99 4.68 -12.26 -8.86
C ARG A 99 4.91 -11.44 -7.60
N ALA A 100 4.63 -12.04 -6.43
CA ALA A 100 4.87 -11.36 -5.16
C ALA A 100 6.33 -10.90 -5.02
N ALA A 101 7.29 -11.77 -5.38
CA ALA A 101 8.71 -11.45 -5.32
C ALA A 101 9.08 -10.28 -6.26
N GLU A 102 8.57 -10.27 -7.49
CA GLU A 102 8.78 -9.17 -8.45
C GLU A 102 8.31 -7.83 -7.88
N PHE A 103 7.10 -7.80 -7.32
CA PHE A 103 6.52 -6.60 -6.73
C PHE A 103 7.30 -6.11 -5.50
N TYR A 104 7.73 -7.01 -4.62
CA TYR A 104 8.58 -6.61 -3.50
C TYR A 104 9.94 -6.08 -3.96
N GLU A 105 10.56 -6.69 -4.98
CA GLU A 105 11.84 -6.24 -5.53
C GLU A 105 11.74 -4.86 -6.18
N GLN A 106 10.60 -4.55 -6.82
CA GLN A 106 10.29 -3.21 -7.32
C GLN A 106 10.03 -2.19 -6.19
N SER A 107 9.39 -2.62 -5.09
CA SER A 107 9.06 -1.74 -3.96
C SER A 107 10.30 -1.25 -3.20
N LEU A 108 11.27 -2.13 -2.94
CA LEU A 108 12.41 -1.86 -2.04
C LEU A 108 13.23 -0.62 -2.39
N PRO A 109 13.71 -0.42 -3.65
CA PRO A 109 14.51 0.77 -3.96
C PRO A 109 13.74 2.07 -3.78
N LEU A 110 12.41 2.05 -4.01
CA LEU A 110 11.55 3.21 -3.82
C LEU A 110 11.36 3.50 -2.33
N LEU A 111 11.08 2.46 -1.53
CA LEU A 111 10.93 2.60 -0.09
C LEU A 111 12.24 3.06 0.59
N GLU A 112 13.39 2.53 0.16
CA GLU A 112 14.73 2.88 0.65
C GLU A 112 15.12 4.33 0.31
N GLN A 113 14.79 4.79 -0.91
CA GLN A 113 15.02 6.19 -1.31
C GLN A 113 14.34 7.18 -0.35
N HIS A 114 13.19 6.80 0.19
CA HIS A 114 12.36 7.64 1.06
C HIS A 114 12.43 7.28 2.55
N ARG A 115 13.26 6.30 2.94
CA ARG A 115 13.46 5.87 4.34
C ARG A 115 12.16 5.44 5.04
N LEU A 116 11.31 4.71 4.32
CA LEU A 116 10.08 4.14 4.85
C LEU A 116 10.37 2.81 5.56
N ASP A 117 11.03 2.88 6.72
CA ASP A 117 11.60 1.71 7.40
C ASP A 117 10.59 0.60 7.72
N GLU A 118 9.35 0.96 8.05
CA GLU A 118 8.28 -0.02 8.30
C GLU A 118 7.92 -0.81 7.04
N ASP A 119 7.67 -0.13 5.93
CA ASP A 119 7.36 -0.77 4.65
C ASP A 119 8.56 -1.57 4.12
N ILE A 120 9.79 -1.08 4.32
CA ILE A 120 11.02 -1.83 3.98
C ILE A 120 11.06 -3.15 4.74
N ALA A 121 10.76 -3.14 6.04
CA ALA A 121 10.74 -4.35 6.85
C ALA A 121 9.66 -5.34 6.37
N LYS A 122 8.44 -4.86 6.08
CA LYS A 122 7.35 -5.66 5.52
C LYS A 122 7.73 -6.25 4.16
N ALA A 123 8.23 -5.44 3.23
CA ALA A 123 8.63 -5.88 1.90
C ALA A 123 9.76 -6.93 1.94
N ARG A 124 10.78 -6.74 2.79
CA ARG A 124 11.86 -7.74 2.97
C ARG A 124 11.34 -9.05 3.56
N ALA A 125 10.43 -8.98 4.52
CA ALA A 125 9.81 -10.16 5.12
C ALA A 125 8.98 -10.92 4.08
N GLY A 126 8.12 -10.23 3.34
CA GLY A 126 7.33 -10.78 2.25
C GLY A 126 8.18 -11.40 1.16
N LEU A 127 9.24 -10.71 0.70
CA LEU A 127 10.18 -11.20 -0.29
C LEU A 127 10.88 -12.50 0.16
N LYS A 128 11.25 -12.59 1.45
CA LYS A 128 11.84 -13.79 2.02
C LYS A 128 10.86 -14.97 2.01
N VAL A 129 9.58 -14.73 2.30
CA VAL A 129 8.54 -15.77 2.24
C VAL A 129 8.28 -16.18 0.79
N ALA A 130 8.15 -15.23 -0.14
CA ALA A 130 7.97 -15.49 -1.56
C ALA A 130 9.11 -16.35 -2.13
N LYS A 131 10.37 -15.97 -1.83
CA LYS A 131 11.56 -16.74 -2.26
C LYS A 131 11.62 -18.15 -1.70
N ARG A 132 11.07 -18.40 -0.51
CA ARG A 132 10.97 -19.74 0.09
C ARG A 132 9.89 -20.59 -0.56
N LYS A 133 8.79 -19.99 -1.05
CA LYS A 133 7.71 -20.70 -1.74
C LYS A 133 8.05 -21.04 -3.20
N ARG A 134 8.97 -20.28 -3.82
CA ARG A 134 9.46 -20.49 -5.19
C ARG A 134 10.43 -21.69 -5.34
N GLY A 135 11.04 -22.14 -4.25
CA GLY A 135 12.04 -23.23 -4.24
C GLY A 135 11.50 -24.48 -3.58
#